data_AF-A0A5J5IID9-F1
#
_entry.id   AF-A0A5J5IID9-F1
#
_cell.length_a   1.000
_cell.length_b   1.000
_cell.length_c   1.000
_cell.angle_alpha   90.00
_cell.angle_beta   90.00
_cell.angle_gamma   90.00
#
_symmetry.space_group_name_H-M   'P 1'
#
loop_
_entity.id
_entity.type
_entity.pdbx_description
1 polymer ?
#
loop_
_entity_poly.entity_id
_entity_poly.type
_entity_poly.pdbx_seq_one_letter_code
_entity_poly.pdbx_strand_id
1 'polypeptide(L)'
;MKQVLLLIFLFSFTSVTKAQKYALLDQHIAEPVKYANAVTTADKLDDLLPVEKKRIPEFLKALKEIESRLTSTPPFGKVKQYEIGCIKFNGSVITLAAGERIDYVITSSCDGVRISMHLSDAKLSNKSNAFFIKTWIKYIESYVK
;
A
#
# COMPACT_ATOMS: atom_id res chain seq x y z
N MET A 1 1.89 10.86 -49.20
CA MET A 1 0.74 11.35 -48.39
C MET A 1 0.12 10.30 -47.49
N LYS A 2 -0.20 9.07 -47.94
CA LYS A 2 -0.79 8.01 -47.08
C LYS A 2 0.03 7.65 -45.84
N GLN A 3 1.37 7.61 -45.93
CA GLN A 3 2.24 7.28 -44.80
C GLN A 3 2.28 8.38 -43.72
N VAL A 4 2.16 9.65 -44.11
CA VAL A 4 2.16 10.79 -43.17
C VAL A 4 0.85 10.83 -42.36
N LEU A 5 -0.28 10.52 -43.00
CA LEU A 5 -1.58 10.40 -42.33
C LEU A 5 -1.61 9.26 -41.31
N LEU A 6 -0.97 8.12 -41.61
CA LEU A 6 -0.85 6.99 -40.68
C LEU A 6 -0.01 7.36 -39.44
N LEU A 7 1.06 8.13 -39.62
CA LEU A 7 1.90 8.65 -38.53
C LEU A 7 1.13 9.61 -37.62
N ILE A 8 0.36 10.54 -38.19
CA ILE A 8 -0.48 11.47 -37.42
C ILE A 8 -1.57 10.72 -36.64
N PHE A 9 -2.16 9.69 -37.24
CA PHE A 9 -3.13 8.82 -36.58
C PHE A 9 -2.48 8.05 -35.42
N LEU A 10 -1.34 7.39 -35.64
CA LEU A 10 -0.60 6.67 -34.59
C LEU A 10 -0.18 7.59 -33.42
N PHE A 11 0.25 8.83 -33.69
CA PHE A 11 0.59 9.80 -32.64
C PHE A 11 -0.63 10.30 -31.83
N SER A 12 -1.82 10.35 -32.43
CA SER A 12 -3.03 10.75 -31.71
C SER A 12 -3.54 9.65 -30.77
N PHE A 13 -3.38 8.36 -31.10
CA PHE A 13 -3.76 7.25 -30.21
C PHE A 13 -2.81 7.03 -29.02
N THR A 14 -1.50 7.33 -29.15
CA THR A 14 -0.55 7.16 -28.03
C THR A 14 -0.72 8.21 -26.93
N SER A 15 -1.30 9.37 -27.25
CA SER A 15 -1.58 10.42 -26.26
C SER A 15 -2.71 10.09 -25.28
N VAL A 16 -3.55 9.09 -25.61
CA VAL A 16 -4.73 8.70 -24.81
C VAL A 16 -4.47 7.50 -23.90
N THR A 17 -3.36 6.78 -24.09
CA THR A 17 -2.93 5.73 -23.16
C THR A 17 -2.27 6.35 -21.93
N LYS A 18 -3.08 6.95 -21.05
CA LYS A 18 -2.63 7.35 -19.72
C LYS A 18 -2.30 6.08 -18.92
N ALA A 19 -1.02 5.82 -18.71
CA ALA A 19 -0.56 4.73 -17.88
C ALA A 19 -1.05 4.92 -16.44
N GLN A 20 -1.86 3.97 -15.94
CA GLN A 20 -2.34 3.95 -14.55
C GLN A 20 -1.15 3.96 -13.59
N LYS A 21 -0.96 5.10 -12.91
CA LYS A 21 0.18 5.37 -12.03
C LYS A 21 0.02 4.75 -10.64
N TYR A 22 -1.23 4.64 -10.16
CA TYR A 22 -1.55 4.23 -8.80
C TYR A 22 -2.51 3.04 -8.76
N ALA A 23 -2.29 2.15 -7.79
CA ALA A 23 -3.28 1.23 -7.27
C ALA A 23 -3.88 1.85 -6.01
N LEU A 24 -5.19 1.97 -5.97
CA LEU A 24 -5.98 2.48 -4.86
C LEU A 24 -6.51 1.27 -4.09
N LEU A 25 -5.93 1.02 -2.92
CA LEU A 25 -6.23 -0.13 -2.08
C LEU A 25 -7.30 0.27 -1.06
N ASP A 26 -8.43 -0.44 -1.02
CA ASP A 26 -9.44 -0.18 0.00
C ASP A 26 -8.92 -0.56 1.39
N GLN A 27 -8.92 0.40 2.32
CA GLN A 27 -8.46 0.15 3.68
C GLN A 27 -9.28 -0.90 4.43
N HIS A 28 -10.54 -1.07 4.04
CA HIS A 28 -11.47 -2.01 4.65
C HIS A 28 -11.48 -3.39 3.97
N ILE A 29 -10.79 -3.55 2.83
CA ILE A 29 -10.79 -4.80 2.05
C ILE A 29 -12.22 -5.23 1.64
N ALA A 30 -13.14 -4.27 1.48
CA ALA A 30 -14.51 -4.50 1.04
C ALA A 30 -14.60 -4.45 -0.49
N GLU A 31 -13.85 -3.56 -1.11
CA GLU A 31 -13.88 -3.31 -2.55
C GLU A 31 -12.59 -3.77 -3.27
N PRO A 32 -12.67 -4.20 -4.54
CA PRO A 32 -11.50 -4.53 -5.36
C PRO A 32 -10.52 -3.37 -5.52
N VAL A 33 -9.26 -3.69 -5.79
CA VAL A 33 -8.22 -2.67 -6.07
C VAL A 33 -8.62 -1.87 -7.32
N LYS A 34 -8.70 -0.54 -7.16
CA LYS A 34 -8.96 0.39 -8.27
C LYS A 34 -7.64 0.92 -8.81
N TYR A 35 -7.62 1.34 -10.07
CA TYR A 35 -6.42 1.90 -10.69
C TYR A 35 -6.68 3.30 -11.21
N ALA A 36 -5.81 4.24 -10.87
CA ALA A 36 -5.97 5.65 -11.20
C ALA A 36 -4.67 6.27 -11.71
N ASN A 37 -4.81 7.37 -12.45
CA ASN A 37 -3.67 8.16 -12.95
C ASN A 37 -3.22 9.23 -11.96
N ALA A 38 -4.12 9.64 -11.06
CA ALA A 38 -3.89 10.66 -10.05
C ALA A 38 -4.61 10.24 -8.76
N VAL A 39 -4.11 10.74 -7.64
CA VAL A 39 -4.77 10.61 -6.33
C VAL A 39 -5.54 11.88 -6.01
N THR A 40 -6.78 11.73 -5.56
CA THR A 40 -7.68 12.84 -5.26
C THR A 40 -8.07 12.86 -3.78
N THR A 41 -8.64 13.98 -3.33
CA THR A 41 -9.22 14.08 -1.99
C THR A 41 -10.45 13.18 -1.82
N ALA A 42 -11.17 12.85 -2.90
CA ALA A 42 -12.28 11.89 -2.83
C ALA A 42 -11.77 10.49 -2.46
N ASP A 43 -10.67 10.04 -3.07
CA ASP A 43 -10.05 8.74 -2.73
C ASP A 43 -9.68 8.65 -1.24
N LYS A 44 -9.25 9.77 -0.64
CA LYS A 44 -9.01 9.86 0.81
C LYS A 44 -10.30 9.70 1.63
N LEU A 45 -11.39 10.33 1.19
CA LEU A 45 -12.68 10.26 1.89
C LEU A 45 -13.32 8.88 1.77
N ASP A 46 -13.01 8.16 0.69
CA ASP A 46 -13.42 6.77 0.44
C ASP A 46 -12.46 5.75 1.08
N ASP A 47 -11.55 6.19 1.95
CA ASP A 47 -10.56 5.35 2.63
C ASP A 47 -9.70 4.49 1.68
N LEU A 48 -9.38 5.00 0.49
CA LEU A 48 -8.52 4.31 -0.46
C LEU A 48 -7.05 4.71 -0.27
N LEU A 49 -6.20 3.76 0.12
CA LEU A 49 -4.75 3.95 0.25
C LEU A 49 -4.07 3.84 -1.13
N PRO A 50 -3.47 4.93 -1.65
CA PRO A 50 -2.82 4.90 -2.95
C PRO A 50 -1.39 4.42 -2.83
N VAL A 51 -1.02 3.45 -3.68
CA VAL A 51 0.34 2.91 -3.83
C VAL A 51 0.76 3.05 -5.29
N GLU A 52 1.99 3.49 -5.55
CA GLU A 52 2.50 3.54 -6.93
C GLU A 52 2.48 2.13 -7.54
N LYS A 53 1.84 1.96 -8.70
CA LYS A 53 1.64 0.65 -9.34
C LYS A 53 2.97 -0.10 -9.52
N LYS A 54 4.02 0.60 -9.95
CA LYS A 54 5.37 0.06 -10.14
C LYS A 54 6.06 -0.41 -8.84
N ARG A 55 5.61 0.06 -7.68
CA ARG A 55 6.19 -0.22 -6.35
C ARG A 55 5.40 -1.26 -5.56
N ILE A 56 4.31 -1.80 -6.10
CA ILE A 56 3.52 -2.84 -5.43
C ILE A 56 4.38 -4.04 -4.97
N PRO A 57 5.35 -4.55 -5.76
CA PRO A 57 6.21 -5.64 -5.31
C PRO A 57 7.01 -5.30 -4.04
N GLU A 58 7.54 -4.08 -3.95
CA GLU A 58 8.27 -3.61 -2.77
C GLU A 58 7.33 -3.42 -1.57
N PHE A 59 6.14 -2.87 -1.81
CA PHE A 59 5.10 -2.72 -0.79
C PHE A 59 4.68 -4.07 -0.21
N LEU A 60 4.40 -5.06 -1.05
CA LEU A 60 4.09 -6.44 -0.65
C LEU A 60 5.25 -7.09 0.13
N LYS A 61 6.49 -6.86 -0.30
CA LYS A 61 7.67 -7.36 0.42
C LYS A 61 7.74 -6.79 1.84
N ALA A 62 7.49 -5.49 2.01
CA ALA A 62 7.45 -4.87 3.34
C ALA A 62 6.33 -5.45 4.20
N LEU A 63 5.13 -5.64 3.66
CA LEU A 63 4.03 -6.31 4.37
C LEU A 63 4.40 -7.72 4.83
N LYS A 64 5.05 -8.52 3.97
CA LYS A 64 5.51 -9.88 4.30
C LYS A 64 6.57 -9.89 5.38
N GLU A 65 7.53 -8.95 5.34
CA GLU A 65 8.53 -8.79 6.40
C GLU A 65 7.86 -8.43 7.75
N ILE A 66 6.87 -7.54 7.74
CA ILE A 66 6.12 -7.14 8.95
C ILE A 66 5.29 -8.30 9.50
N GLU A 67 4.58 -9.05 8.65
CA GLU A 67 3.82 -10.24 9.05
C GLU A 67 4.72 -11.31 9.68
N SER A 68 5.87 -11.58 9.06
CA SER A 68 6.87 -12.49 9.60
C SER A 68 7.39 -12.02 10.97
N ARG A 69 7.58 -10.71 11.15
CA ARG A 69 8.03 -10.16 12.42
C ARG A 69 6.96 -10.29 13.50
N LEU A 70 5.70 -10.03 13.19
CA LEU A 70 4.57 -10.17 14.12
C LEU A 70 4.34 -11.61 14.59
N THR A 71 4.71 -12.60 13.76
CA THR A 71 4.62 -14.02 14.10
C THR A 71 5.84 -14.56 14.82
N SER A 72 6.94 -13.79 14.89
CA SER A 72 8.14 -14.18 15.62
C SER A 72 7.97 -14.04 17.14
N THR A 73 8.83 -14.73 17.90
CA THR A 73 8.83 -14.67 19.35
C THR A 73 9.55 -13.40 19.83
N PRO A 74 8.98 -12.63 20.79
CA PRO A 74 9.68 -11.53 21.44
C PRO A 74 10.99 -11.98 22.12
N PRO A 75 11.95 -11.07 22.38
CA PRO A 75 11.87 -9.62 22.19
C PRO A 75 12.11 -9.18 20.73
N PHE A 76 11.42 -8.12 20.30
CA PHE A 76 11.47 -7.60 18.94
C PHE A 76 12.53 -6.51 18.74
N GLY A 77 13.03 -5.88 19.80
CA GLY A 77 14.03 -4.83 19.70
C GLY A 77 13.56 -3.64 18.83
N LYS A 78 14.43 -3.12 17.96
CA LYS A 78 14.05 -2.07 17.00
C LYS A 78 13.35 -2.68 15.79
N VAL A 79 12.21 -2.11 15.42
CA VAL A 79 11.50 -2.44 14.18
C VAL A 79 11.97 -1.56 13.02
N LYS A 80 11.91 -2.11 11.81
CA LYS A 80 12.40 -1.48 10.60
C LYS A 80 11.38 -0.46 10.09
N GLN A 81 11.88 0.70 9.69
CA GLN A 81 11.08 1.71 8.97
C GLN A 81 11.19 1.45 7.47
N TYR A 82 10.14 1.74 6.72
CA TYR A 82 10.14 1.58 5.26
C TYR A 82 9.74 2.87 4.58
N GLU A 83 10.41 3.21 3.48
CA GLU A 83 10.04 4.29 2.58
C GLU A 83 10.01 3.75 1.15
N ILE A 84 8.82 3.73 0.56
CA ILE A 84 8.52 3.09 -0.72
C ILE A 84 7.76 4.08 -1.58
N GLY A 85 8.49 4.82 -2.41
CA GLY A 85 7.90 5.90 -3.22
C GLY A 85 7.22 6.94 -2.33
N CYS A 86 5.92 7.14 -2.51
CA CYS A 86 5.11 8.04 -1.69
C CYS A 86 4.56 7.41 -0.38
N ILE A 87 4.93 6.17 -0.06
CA ILE A 87 4.52 5.48 1.17
C ILE A 87 5.64 5.49 2.21
N LYS A 88 5.27 5.71 3.48
CA LYS A 88 6.12 5.47 4.65
C LYS A 88 5.44 4.52 5.62
N PHE A 89 6.19 3.55 6.14
CA PHE A 89 5.78 2.67 7.22
C PHE A 89 6.56 3.07 8.46
N ASN A 90 5.84 3.55 9.47
CA ASN A 90 6.39 3.95 10.76
C ASN A 90 6.06 2.89 11.81
N GLY A 91 7.05 2.08 12.17
CA GLY A 91 6.94 1.02 13.17
C GLY A 91 7.42 1.43 14.55
N SER A 92 6.80 0.89 15.59
CA SER A 92 7.30 0.97 16.96
C SER A 92 7.07 -0.36 17.71
N VAL A 93 7.86 -0.58 18.77
CA VAL A 93 7.62 -1.66 19.73
C VAL A 93 7.12 -1.04 21.02
N ILE A 94 6.01 -1.55 21.51
CA ILE A 94 5.34 -1.08 22.72
C ILE A 94 5.36 -2.21 23.74
N THR A 95 5.96 -1.96 24.90
CA THR A 95 6.00 -2.93 26.00
C THR A 95 4.74 -2.78 26.84
N LEU A 96 3.91 -3.82 26.89
CA LEU A 96 2.73 -3.91 27.74
C LEU A 96 2.92 -4.99 28.81
N ALA A 97 2.04 -5.02 29.82
CA ALA A 97 2.07 -6.05 30.87
C ALA A 97 2.00 -7.49 30.31
N ALA A 98 1.31 -7.69 29.18
CA ALA A 98 1.18 -8.97 28.50
C ALA A 98 2.32 -9.28 27.50
N GLY A 99 3.38 -8.46 27.46
CA GLY A 99 4.52 -8.60 26.56
C GLY A 99 4.64 -7.49 25.51
N GLU A 100 5.63 -7.61 24.63
CA GLU A 100 5.88 -6.65 23.56
C GLU A 100 4.84 -6.74 22.43
N ARG A 101 4.42 -5.57 21.94
CA ARG A 101 3.53 -5.38 20.79
C ARG A 101 4.24 -4.58 19.72
N ILE A 102 3.94 -4.88 18.46
CA ILE A 102 4.42 -4.11 17.32
C ILE A 102 3.25 -3.27 16.79
N ASP A 103 3.48 -1.97 16.67
CA ASP A 103 2.57 -1.01 16.03
C ASP A 103 3.21 -0.53 14.73
N TYR A 104 2.42 -0.43 13.67
CA TYR A 104 2.85 0.14 12.38
C TYR A 104 1.76 1.07 11.86
N VAL A 105 2.16 2.29 11.52
CA VAL A 105 1.33 3.26 10.82
C VAL A 105 1.86 3.43 9.41
N ILE A 106 0.99 3.24 8.42
CA ILE A 106 1.27 3.59 7.02
C ILE A 106 0.84 5.04 6.80
N THR A 107 1.67 5.80 6.12
CA THR A 107 1.29 7.12 5.58
C THR A 107 1.62 7.18 4.11
N SER A 108 0.63 7.55 3.30
CA SER A 108 0.77 7.88 1.89
C SER A 108 0.72 9.38 1.69
N SER A 109 1.57 9.92 0.83
CA SER A 109 1.57 11.33 0.42
C SER A 109 1.59 11.48 -1.11
N CYS A 110 0.99 10.54 -1.83
CA CYS A 110 0.98 10.52 -3.29
C CYS A 110 0.20 11.72 -3.86
N ASP A 111 0.77 12.40 -4.86
CA ASP A 111 0.23 13.64 -5.47
C ASP A 111 -0.18 14.71 -4.43
N GLY A 112 0.50 14.78 -3.29
CA GLY A 112 0.23 15.75 -2.22
C GLY A 112 -0.98 15.42 -1.35
N VAL A 113 -1.70 14.32 -1.61
CA VAL A 113 -2.81 13.86 -0.78
C VAL A 113 -2.28 12.97 0.35
N ARG A 114 -2.43 13.41 1.60
CA ARG A 114 -1.97 12.67 2.78
C ARG A 114 -3.07 11.78 3.36
N ILE A 115 -2.81 10.48 3.37
CA ILE A 115 -3.67 9.42 3.91
C ILE A 115 -2.84 8.60 4.90
N SER A 116 -3.40 8.25 6.05
CA SER A 116 -2.70 7.48 7.08
C SER A 116 -3.62 6.41 7.65
N MET A 117 -3.08 5.23 7.93
CA MET A 117 -3.82 4.11 8.52
C MET A 117 -2.94 3.33 9.48
N HIS A 118 -3.54 2.72 10.51
CA HIS A 118 -2.87 1.70 11.29
C HIS A 118 -2.86 0.40 10.51
N LEU A 119 -1.67 -0.10 10.20
CA LEU A 119 -1.49 -1.43 9.62
C LEU A 119 -1.53 -2.52 10.70
N SER A 120 -0.96 -2.23 11.87
CA SER A 120 -1.05 -3.06 13.07
C SER A 120 -1.17 -2.14 14.27
N ASP A 121 -2.16 -2.35 15.14
CA ASP A 121 -2.39 -1.57 16.36
C ASP A 121 -1.92 -2.38 17.58
N ALA A 122 -1.12 -1.78 18.46
CA ALA A 122 -0.64 -2.41 19.69
C ALA A 122 -1.75 -2.81 20.67
N LYS A 123 -2.97 -2.29 20.52
CA LYS A 123 -4.15 -2.75 21.27
C LYS A 123 -4.54 -4.19 20.94
N LEU A 124 -4.16 -4.67 19.76
CA LEU A 124 -4.43 -6.04 19.32
C LEU A 124 -3.22 -6.95 19.57
N SER A 125 -3.47 -8.26 19.60
CA SER A 125 -2.38 -9.23 19.70
C SER A 125 -1.54 -9.25 18.42
N ASN A 126 -0.24 -9.54 18.54
CA ASN A 126 0.63 -9.65 17.35
C ASN A 126 0.10 -10.72 16.36
N LYS A 127 -0.51 -11.80 16.87
CA LYS A 127 -1.17 -12.82 16.06
C LYS A 127 -2.37 -12.28 15.28
N SER A 128 -3.21 -11.45 15.91
CA SER A 128 -4.35 -10.80 15.25
C SER A 128 -3.89 -9.82 14.17
N ASN A 129 -2.88 -9.00 14.48
CA ASN A 129 -2.27 -8.08 13.51
C ASN A 129 -1.63 -8.84 12.33
N ALA A 130 -0.91 -9.94 12.59
CA ALA A 130 -0.35 -10.80 11.54
C ALA A 130 -1.43 -11.36 10.62
N PHE A 131 -2.54 -11.84 11.19
CA PHE A 131 -3.69 -12.32 10.41
C PHE A 131 -4.29 -11.23 9.51
N PHE A 132 -4.45 -10.02 10.05
CA PHE A 132 -4.94 -8.87 9.28
C PHE A 132 -4.00 -8.52 8.12
N ILE A 133 -2.70 -8.39 8.38
CA ILE A 133 -1.70 -8.09 7.34
C ILE A 133 -1.65 -9.20 6.28
N LYS A 134 -1.76 -10.47 6.69
CA LYS A 134 -1.85 -11.60 5.77
C LYS A 134 -3.08 -11.53 4.86
N THR A 135 -4.21 -11.06 5.39
CA THR A 135 -5.43 -10.82 4.60
C THR A 135 -5.21 -9.69 3.59
N TRP A 136 -4.56 -8.61 3.99
CA TRP A 136 -4.13 -7.53 3.09
C TRP A 136 -3.21 -8.01 1.96
N ILE A 137 -2.20 -8.83 2.28
CA ILE A 137 -1.29 -9.41 1.28
C ILE A 137 -2.09 -10.19 0.23
N LYS A 138 -2.98 -11.09 0.67
CA LYS A 138 -3.82 -11.88 -0.22
C LYS A 138 -4.77 -11.02 -1.06
N TYR A 139 -5.38 -10.01 -0.46
CA TYR A 139 -6.24 -9.06 -1.16
C TYR A 139 -5.48 -8.39 -2.30
N ILE A 140 -4.33 -7.78 -2.01
CA ILE A 140 -3.51 -7.12 -3.02
C ILE A 140 -3.09 -8.11 -4.11
N GLU A 141 -2.56 -9.29 -3.72
CA GLU A 141 -2.11 -10.31 -4.68
C GLU A 141 -3.24 -10.84 -5.58
N SER A 142 -4.50 -10.85 -5.10
CA SER A 142 -5.65 -11.31 -5.90
C SER A 142 -6.07 -10.34 -7.01
N TYR A 143 -5.74 -9.06 -6.88
CA TYR A 143 -6.17 -8.01 -7.82
C TYR A 143 -5.02 -7.38 -8.61
N VAL A 144 -3.78 -7.52 -8.15
CA VAL A 144 -2.61 -7.00 -8.83
C VAL A 144 -2.20 -7.93 -9.97
N LYS A 145 -2.37 -7.42 -11.20
CA LYS A 145 -1.93 -8.05 -12.46
C LYS A 145 -0.57 -7.55 -12.88
#